data_AF-A0A7W0REI9-F1
#
_entry.id   AF-A0A7W0REI9-F1
#
_cell.length_a   1.000
_cell.length_b   1.000
_cell.length_c   1.000
_cell.angle_alpha   90.00
_cell.angle_beta   90.00
_cell.angle_gamma   90.00
#
_symmetry.space_group_name_H-M   'P 1'
#
loop_
_entity.id
_entity.type
_entity.pdbx_description
1 polymer ?
#
loop_
_entity_poly.entity_id
_entity_poly.type
_entity_poly.pdbx_seq_one_letter_code
_entity_poly.pdbx_strand_id
1 'polypeptide(L)' 'MRVIVVDDAALVREGVARLLSDHGFEVVAQLDDAEALVDAVETFGPDVVVTDIR' A
#
# COMPACT_ATOMS: atom_id res chain seq x y z
N MET A 1 0.23 8.05 -10.12
CA MET A 1 -0.29 6.68 -10.01
C MET A 1 -0.49 6.40 -8.53
N ARG A 2 -1.65 5.86 -8.17
CA ARG A 2 -2.16 5.71 -6.82
C ARG A 2 -1.90 4.29 -6.35
N VAL A 3 -1.25 4.15 -5.21
CA VAL A 3 -0.73 2.85 -4.74
C VAL A 3 -1.20 2.59 -3.32
N ILE A 4 -1.65 1.36 -3.07
CA ILE A 4 -1.81 0.81 -1.71
C ILE A 4 -0.61 -0.08 -1.42
N VAL A 5 -0.07 0.01 -0.21
CA VAL A 5 1.01 -0.87 0.28
C VAL A 5 0.47 -1.73 1.43
N VAL A 6 0.65 -3.05 1.33
CA VAL A 6 0.21 -4.05 2.31
C VAL A 6 1.40 -4.88 2.74
N ASP A 7 1.74 -4.88 4.03
CA ASP A 7 2.84 -5.68 4.58
C ASP A 7 2.68 -5.81 6.10
N ASP A 8 2.86 -7.00 6.67
CA ASP A 8 2.73 -7.27 8.12
C ASP A 8 3.88 -6.61 8.92
N ALA A 9 5.03 -6.42 8.29
CA ALA A 9 6.19 -5.76 8.88
C ALA A 9 6.09 -4.23 8.69
N ALA A 10 5.72 -3.52 9.76
CA ALA A 10 5.57 -2.06 9.75
C ALA A 10 6.78 -1.30 9.14
N LEU A 11 8.01 -1.73 9.47
CA LEU A 11 9.22 -1.09 8.94
C LEU A 11 9.34 -1.26 7.41
N VAL A 12 8.99 -2.43 6.88
CA VAL A 12 9.03 -2.69 5.43
C VAL A 12 7.95 -1.87 4.74
N ARG A 13 6.73 -1.89 5.28
CA ARG A 13 5.59 -1.10 4.77
C ARG A 13 5.93 0.38 4.65
N GLU A 14 6.46 0.98 5.72
CA GLU A 14 6.87 2.38 5.74
C GLU A 14 8.00 2.67 4.75
N GLY A 15 9.00 1.78 4.67
CA GLY A 15 10.13 1.90 3.74
C GLY A 15 9.69 1.87 2.28
N VAL A 16 8.81 0.94 1.92
CA VAL A 16 8.24 0.83 0.56
C VAL A 16 7.36 2.05 0.24
N ALA A 17 6.48 2.45 1.16
CA ALA A 17 5.64 3.64 0.98
C ALA A 17 6.46 4.91 0.76
N ARG A 18 7.56 5.08 1.52
CA ARG A 18 8.47 6.21 1.35
C ARG A 18 9.19 6.17 0.01
N LEU A 19 9.73 5.01 -0.38
CA LEU A 19 10.41 4.87 -1.67
C LEU A 19 9.47 5.19 -2.83
N LEU A 20 8.22 4.71 -2.79
CA LEU A 20 7.22 5.03 -3.81
C LEU A 20 6.88 6.53 -3.83
N SER A 21 6.65 7.14 -2.66
CA SER A 21 6.38 8.59 -2.57
C SER A 21 7.53 9.44 -3.12
N ASP A 22 8.77 9.08 -2.80
CA ASP A 22 9.98 9.76 -3.28
C ASP A 22 10.13 9.68 -4.82
N HIS A 23 9.53 8.67 -5.46
CA HIS A 23 9.50 8.50 -6.93
C HIS A 23 8.21 9.04 -7.59
N GLY A 24 7.39 9.80 -6.86
CA GLY A 24 6.20 10.47 -7.40
C GLY A 24 4.94 9.61 -7.49
N PHE A 25 4.91 8.45 -6.82
CA PHE A 25 3.69 7.68 -6.62
C PHE A 25 2.89 8.25 -5.44
N GLU A 26 1.57 8.23 -5.54
CA GLU A 26 0.69 8.65 -4.45
C GLU A 26 0.30 7.43 -3.61
N VAL A 27 0.91 7.27 -2.44
CA VAL A 27 0.53 6.20 -1.51
C VAL A 27 -0.74 6.59 -0.78
N VAL A 28 -1.87 5.99 -1.19
CA VAL A 28 -3.21 6.37 -0.72
C VAL A 28 -3.65 5.60 0.52
N ALA A 29 -3.04 4.44 0.80
CA ALA A 29 -3.24 3.68 2.02
C ALA A 29 -2.03 2.77 2.33
N GLN A 30 -1.85 2.48 3.61
CA GLN A 30 -0.91 1.47 4.13
C GLN A 30 -1.69 0.54 5.06
N LEU A 31 -1.64 -0.76 4.82
CA LEU A 31 -2.36 -1.79 5.58
C LEU A 31 -1.38 -2.84 6.10
N ASP A 32 -1.65 -3.41 7.26
CA ASP A 32 -0.87 -4.51 7.85
C ASP A 32 -1.41 -5.90 7.50
N ASP A 33 -2.62 -6.00 6.96
CA ASP A 33 -3.21 -7.25 6.51
C ASP A 33 -4.14 -7.09 5.28
N ALA A 34 -4.57 -8.23 4.75
CA ALA A 34 -5.44 -8.32 3.58
C ALA A 34 -6.94 -8.24 3.91
N GLU A 35 -7.35 -8.31 5.19
CA GLU A 35 -8.78 -8.26 5.55
C GLU A 35 -9.38 -6.90 5.18
N ALA A 36 -8.62 -5.82 5.43
CA ALA A 36 -9.02 -4.46 5.08
C ALA A 36 -8.76 -4.07 3.61
N LEU A 37 -8.14 -4.94 2.81
CA LEU A 37 -7.66 -4.58 1.47
C LEU A 37 -8.80 -4.31 0.48
N VAL A 38 -9.85 -5.13 0.49
CA VAL A 38 -10.99 -4.97 -0.45
C VAL A 38 -11.67 -3.62 -0.21
N ASP A 39 -12.01 -3.31 1.03
CA ASP A 39 -12.63 -2.04 1.41
C ASP A 39 -11.74 -0.85 1.06
N ALA A 40 -10.42 -0.97 1.26
CA ALA A 40 -9.48 0.08 0.89
C ALA A 40 -9.38 0.26 -0.64
N VAL A 41 -9.39 -0.81 -1.42
CA VAL A 41 -9.41 -0.72 -2.88
C VAL A 41 -10.69 -0.05 -3.36
N GLU A 42 -11.85 -0.36 -2.79
CA GLU A 42 -13.12 0.30 -3.14
C GLU A 42 -13.14 1.77 -2.71
N THR A 43 -12.65 2.08 -1.51
CA THR A 43 -12.63 3.43 -0.94
C THR A 43 -11.65 4.33 -1.68
N PHE A 44 -10.45 3.84 -1.93
CA PHE A 44 -9.39 4.64 -2.52
C PHE A 44 -9.37 4.51 -4.03
N GLY A 45 -9.72 3.40 -4.66
CA GLY A 45 -9.59 3.21 -6.11
C GLY A 45 -8.15 3.34 -6.61
N PRO A 46 -7.19 2.57 -6.07
CA PRO A 46 -5.79 2.63 -6.50
C PRO A 46 -5.60 2.06 -7.90
N ASP A 47 -4.49 2.43 -8.54
CA ASP A 47 -4.05 1.85 -9.80
C ASP A 47 -3.33 0.51 -9.59
N VAL A 48 -2.61 0.39 -8.46
CA VAL A 48 -1.78 -0.78 -8.11
C VAL A 48 -1.84 -1.04 -6.61
N VAL A 49 -1.81 -2.31 -6.24
CA VAL A 49 -1.56 -2.77 -4.86
C VAL A 49 -0.20 -3.46 -4.82
N VAL A 50 0.63 -3.09 -3.86
CA VAL A 50 1.89 -3.78 -3.52
C VAL A 50 1.65 -4.55 -2.24
N THR A 51 1.80 -5.89 -2.28
CA THR A 51 1.60 -6.77 -1.13
C THR A 51 2.77 -7.75 -0.98
N ASP A 52 3.07 -8.17 0.25
CA ASP A 52 3.93 -9.35 0.49
C ASP A 52 3.20 -10.65 0.09
N ILE A 53 3.96 -11.73 -0.13
CA ILE A 53 3.50 -13.03 -0.67
C ILE A 53 3.16 -14.04 0.45
N ARG A 54 3.16 -13.61 1.72
CA ARG A 54 2.85 -14.50 2.86
C ARG A 54 1.36 -14.82 2.97
#